data_AF-A0A2E0RZJ8-F1
#
_entry.id   AF-A0A2E0RZJ8-F1
#
_cell.length_a   1.000
_cell.length_b   1.000
_cell.length_c   1.000
_cell.angle_alpha   90.00
_cell.angle_beta   90.00
_cell.angle_gamma   90.00
#
_symmetry.space_group_name_H-M   'P 1'
#
loop_
_entity.id
_entity.type
_entity.pdbx_description
1 polymer ?
#
loop_
_entity_poly.entity_id
_entity_poly.type
_entity_poly.pdbx_seq_one_letter_code
_entity_poly.pdbx_strand_id
1 'polypeptide(L)'
;MNKILVTGASGQIGSELIPVLRDKYGSDNVIAGVHESHLLDEVELTGPSVTLDVTDQKQVEDIIASTQPDTIFHLASVLSALAEQDRKLAYKVNFEALYTIFETSVKYGVDKVIIPSSIGAFGLDTPAVAPNDTLQRPNTIYGISK
;
A
#
# COMPACT_ATOMS: atom_id res chain seq x y z
N MET A 1 -21.28 4.83 -0.97
CA MET A 1 -20.26 5.90 -1.03
C MET A 1 -18.93 5.19 -0.85
N ASN A 2 -17.96 5.38 -1.74
CA ASN A 2 -16.71 4.63 -1.69
C ASN A 2 -15.70 5.40 -0.83
N LYS A 3 -15.48 4.99 0.41
CA LYS A 3 -14.48 5.59 1.30
C LYS A 3 -13.18 4.82 1.19
N ILE A 4 -12.12 5.53 0.79
CA ILE A 4 -10.86 4.96 0.34
C ILE A 4 -9.73 5.38 1.27
N LEU A 5 -8.96 4.42 1.75
CA LEU A 5 -7.69 4.67 2.43
C LEU A 5 -6.53 4.29 1.50
N VAL A 6 -5.54 5.18 1.35
CA VAL A 6 -4.32 4.92 0.58
C VAL A 6 -3.13 4.91 1.52
N THR A 7 -2.50 3.76 1.76
CA THR A 7 -1.22 3.69 2.51
C THR A 7 -0.04 3.95 1.59
N GLY A 8 1.08 4.45 2.11
CA GLY A 8 2.22 4.83 1.27
C GLY A 8 1.89 5.99 0.32
N ALA A 9 1.01 6.89 0.78
CA ALA A 9 0.41 7.96 0.00
C ALA A 9 1.43 8.96 -0.59
N SER A 10 2.52 9.20 0.12
CA SER A 10 3.62 10.09 -0.31
C SER A 10 4.63 9.42 -1.24
N GLY A 11 4.50 8.12 -1.50
CA GLY A 11 5.34 7.41 -2.45
C GLY A 11 5.00 7.75 -3.90
N GLN A 12 5.87 7.33 -4.83
CA GLN A 12 5.78 7.67 -6.26
C GLN A 12 4.42 7.34 -6.90
N ILE A 13 3.81 6.19 -6.55
CA ILE A 13 2.49 5.82 -7.08
C ILE A 13 1.39 6.57 -6.33
N GLY A 14 1.53 6.74 -5.01
CA GLY A 14 0.54 7.40 -4.17
C GLY A 14 0.32 8.86 -4.55
N SER A 15 1.39 9.61 -4.84
CA SER A 15 1.34 11.03 -5.21
C SER A 15 0.54 11.29 -6.48
N GLU A 16 0.58 10.35 -7.43
CA GLU A 16 -0.18 10.43 -8.69
C GLU A 16 -1.58 9.84 -8.55
N LEU A 17 -1.74 8.80 -7.74
CA LEU A 17 -3.01 8.09 -7.59
C LEU A 17 -4.05 8.90 -6.80
N ILE A 18 -3.62 9.59 -5.74
CA ILE A 18 -4.53 10.30 -4.84
C ILE A 18 -5.34 11.39 -5.57
N PRO A 19 -4.74 12.28 -6.38
CA PRO A 19 -5.50 13.27 -7.16
C PRO A 19 -6.56 12.62 -8.05
N VAL A 20 -6.21 11.52 -8.74
CA VAL A 20 -7.13 10.79 -9.62
C VAL A 20 -8.29 10.15 -8.83
N LEU A 21 -8.00 9.58 -7.66
CA LEU A 21 -9.05 9.01 -6.81
C LEU A 21 -9.96 10.11 -6.25
N ARG A 22 -9.40 11.25 -5.84
CA ARG A 22 -10.18 12.39 -5.30
C ARG A 22 -11.06 13.04 -6.35
N ASP A 23 -10.58 13.21 -7.57
CA ASP A 23 -11.38 13.68 -8.70
C ASP A 23 -12.56 12.73 -8.98
N LYS A 24 -12.29 11.42 -8.97
CA LYS A 24 -13.30 10.41 -9.30
C LYS A 24 -14.32 10.12 -8.21
N TYR A 25 -13.88 10.07 -6.95
CA TYR A 25 -14.70 9.63 -5.82
C TYR A 25 -15.05 10.75 -4.84
N GLY A 26 -14.51 11.95 -5.03
CA GLY A 26 -14.67 13.11 -4.15
C GLY A 26 -13.53 13.23 -3.14
N SER A 27 -13.03 14.45 -2.95
CA SER A 27 -11.92 14.78 -2.05
C SER A 27 -12.03 14.18 -0.66
N ASP A 28 -13.17 14.37 0.01
CA ASP A 28 -13.39 13.92 1.39
C ASP A 28 -13.48 12.39 1.54
N ASN A 29 -13.65 11.67 0.43
CA ASN A 29 -13.78 10.22 0.43
C ASN A 29 -12.42 9.50 0.32
N VAL A 30 -11.32 10.22 0.07
CA VAL A 30 -9.99 9.62 -0.11
C VAL A 30 -9.03 10.13 0.97
N ILE A 31 -8.67 9.23 1.88
CA ILE A 31 -7.79 9.49 3.01
C ILE A 31 -6.38 9.03 2.67
N ALA A 32 -5.43 9.96 2.72
CA ALA A 32 -4.03 9.70 2.44
C ALA A 32 -3.27 9.33 3.73
N GLY A 33 -2.78 8.08 3.82
CA GLY A 33 -1.96 7.59 4.92
C GLY A 33 -0.46 7.79 4.65
N VAL A 34 0.18 8.65 5.44
CA VAL A 34 1.55 9.14 5.23
C VAL A 34 2.45 8.75 6.40
N HIS A 35 3.68 8.31 6.12
CA HIS A 35 4.68 7.96 7.14
C HIS A 35 5.98 8.75 6.90
N GLU A 36 6.46 9.45 7.93
CA GLU A 36 7.77 10.14 7.98
C GLU A 36 8.15 10.99 6.75
N SER A 37 7.14 11.46 6.01
CA SER A 37 7.27 12.24 4.78
C SER A 37 6.07 13.16 4.64
N HIS A 38 6.08 14.00 3.62
CA HIS A 38 5.00 14.93 3.34
C HIS A 38 4.38 14.62 1.98
N LEU A 39 3.08 14.88 1.85
CA LEU A 39 2.46 14.99 0.54
C LEU A 39 2.99 16.26 -0.13
N LEU A 40 2.88 16.33 -1.45
CA LEU A 40 3.05 17.61 -2.13
C LEU A 40 1.93 18.54 -1.67
N ASP A 41 2.21 19.84 -1.47
CA ASP A 41 1.23 20.82 -1.00
C ASP A 41 -0.08 20.79 -1.82
N GLU A 42 0.05 20.61 -3.13
CA GLU A 42 -1.07 20.50 -4.08
C GLU A 42 -1.97 19.29 -3.81
N VAL A 43 -1.41 18.21 -3.25
CA VAL A 43 -2.16 17.02 -2.83
C VAL A 43 -2.61 17.16 -1.37
N GLU A 44 -1.80 17.70 -0.48
CA GLU A 44 -2.17 17.85 0.93
C GLU A 44 -3.41 18.73 1.12
N LEU A 45 -3.51 19.82 0.34
CA LEU A 45 -4.61 20.78 0.45
C LEU A 45 -5.92 20.31 -0.20
N THR A 46 -5.94 19.17 -0.90
CA THR A 46 -7.12 18.73 -1.68
C THR A 46 -7.99 17.69 -0.98
N GLY A 47 -7.67 17.27 0.24
CA GLY A 47 -8.48 16.32 0.99
C GLY A 47 -7.78 15.77 2.24
N PRO A 48 -8.43 14.87 2.99
CA PRO A 48 -7.93 14.42 4.28
C PRO A 48 -6.66 13.56 4.17
N SER A 49 -5.78 13.71 5.16
CA SER A 49 -4.59 12.88 5.37
C SER A 49 -4.48 12.44 6.84
N VAL A 50 -3.77 11.35 7.08
CA VAL A 50 -3.48 10.82 8.42
C VAL A 50 -2.02 10.36 8.47
N THR A 51 -1.39 10.51 9.63
CA THR A 51 -0.10 9.86 9.89
C THR A 51 -0.36 8.38 10.12
N LEU A 52 0.30 7.51 9.33
CA LEU A 52 0.12 6.07 9.38
C LEU A 52 1.43 5.34 9.08
N ASP A 53 2.03 4.76 10.11
CA ASP A 53 3.01 3.68 10.03
C ASP A 53 2.27 2.34 9.91
N VAL A 54 2.44 1.66 8.77
CA VAL A 54 1.77 0.38 8.53
C VAL A 54 2.33 -0.76 9.38
N THR A 55 3.50 -0.58 10.00
CA THR A 55 4.11 -1.56 10.92
C THR A 55 3.56 -1.45 12.34
N ASP A 56 2.89 -0.34 12.68
CA ASP A 56 2.14 -0.20 13.94
C ASP A 56 0.73 -0.77 13.76
N GLN A 57 0.55 -2.00 14.21
CA GLN A 57 -0.72 -2.72 14.08
C GLN A 57 -1.88 -2.01 14.77
N LYS A 58 -1.61 -1.38 15.92
CA LYS A 58 -2.65 -0.68 16.66
C LYS A 58 -3.05 0.59 15.91
N GLN A 59 -2.09 1.31 15.34
CA GLN A 59 -2.39 2.50 14.55
C GLN A 59 -3.19 2.17 13.29
N VAL A 60 -2.83 1.09 12.57
CA VAL A 60 -3.60 0.59 11.43
C VAL A 60 -5.04 0.28 11.85
N GLU A 61 -5.21 -0.44 12.96
CA GLU A 61 -6.52 -0.77 13.50
C GLU A 61 -7.34 0.48 13.87
N ASP A 62 -6.75 1.41 14.63
CA ASP A 62 -7.41 2.64 15.06
C ASP A 62 -7.85 3.50 13.86
N ILE A 63 -7.01 3.58 12.81
CA ILE A 63 -7.33 4.34 11.59
C ILE A 63 -8.45 3.65 10.81
N ILE A 64 -8.38 2.35 10.56
CA ILE A 64 -9.45 1.64 9.83
C ILE A 64 -10.76 1.70 10.63
N ALA A 65 -10.71 1.52 11.95
CA ALA A 65 -11.87 1.61 12.83
C ALA A 65 -12.52 3.00 12.82
N SER A 66 -11.72 4.08 12.89
CA SER A 66 -12.24 5.45 12.94
C SER A 66 -12.68 5.98 11.57
N THR A 67 -11.98 5.58 10.51
CA THR A 67 -12.26 6.07 9.16
C THR A 67 -13.26 5.22 8.41
N GLN A 68 -13.43 3.93 8.74
CA GLN A 68 -14.37 2.99 8.11
C GLN A 68 -14.26 3.01 6.56
N PRO A 69 -13.08 2.76 5.97
CA PRO A 69 -12.95 2.65 4.52
C PRO A 69 -13.60 1.35 4.03
N ASP A 70 -14.23 1.36 2.86
CA ASP A 70 -14.64 0.13 2.15
C ASP A 70 -13.54 -0.38 1.22
N THR A 71 -12.60 0.49 0.85
CA THR A 71 -11.52 0.18 -0.10
C THR A 71 -10.19 0.65 0.45
N ILE A 72 -9.17 -0.20 0.38
CA ILE A 72 -7.80 0.14 0.76
C ILE A 72 -6.87 -0.05 -0.45
N PHE A 73 -6.11 0.99 -0.81
CA PHE A 73 -4.94 0.86 -1.67
C PHE A 73 -3.71 0.78 -0.77
N HIS A 74 -3.14 -0.42 -0.62
CA HIS A 74 -1.96 -0.64 0.21
C HIS A 74 -0.69 -0.51 -0.63
N LEU A 75 -0.13 0.71 -0.73
CA LEU A 75 1.06 0.99 -1.56
C LEU A 75 2.36 0.99 -0.75
N ALA A 76 2.28 1.02 0.59
CA ALA A 76 3.45 1.01 1.46
C ALA A 76 4.29 -0.27 1.23
N SER A 77 5.57 -0.10 0.91
CA SER A 77 6.48 -1.20 0.65
C SER A 77 7.94 -0.77 0.67
N VAL A 78 8.83 -1.67 1.09
CA VAL A 78 10.28 -1.55 0.95
C VAL A 78 10.69 -2.17 -0.39
N LEU A 79 11.38 -1.39 -1.24
CA LEU A 79 11.79 -1.80 -2.58
C LEU A 79 13.06 -2.68 -2.59
N SER A 80 13.31 -3.36 -3.70
CA SER A 80 14.32 -4.41 -3.87
C SER A 80 15.70 -4.11 -3.25
N ALA A 81 16.36 -3.01 -3.61
CA ALA A 81 17.72 -2.76 -3.12
C ALA A 81 17.76 -2.62 -1.59
N LEU A 82 16.80 -1.90 -1.01
CA LEU A 82 16.70 -1.71 0.43
C LEU A 82 16.23 -2.99 1.13
N ALA A 83 15.34 -3.77 0.51
CA ALA A 83 14.83 -5.01 1.08
C ALA A 83 15.91 -6.09 1.24
N GLU A 84 16.87 -6.15 0.31
CA GLU A 84 18.02 -7.06 0.45
C GLU A 84 19.03 -6.58 1.50
N GLN A 85 19.17 -5.27 1.69
CA GLN A 85 20.06 -4.68 2.69
C GLN A 85 19.48 -4.80 4.11
N ASP A 86 18.18 -4.54 4.28
CA ASP A 86 17.46 -4.65 5.55
C ASP A 86 16.25 -5.57 5.44
N ARG A 87 16.55 -6.86 5.54
CA ARG A 87 15.56 -7.94 5.46
C ARG A 87 14.55 -7.90 6.61
N LYS A 88 14.92 -7.35 7.77
CA LYS A 88 14.01 -7.25 8.93
C LYS A 88 12.97 -6.18 8.67
N LEU A 89 13.39 -5.01 8.18
CA LEU A 89 12.48 -3.96 7.78
C LEU A 89 11.57 -4.43 6.65
N ALA A 90 12.11 -5.09 5.63
CA ALA A 90 11.32 -5.66 4.54
C ALA A 90 10.28 -6.68 5.03
N TYR A 91 10.63 -7.53 5.99
CA TYR A 91 9.68 -8.48 6.58
C TYR A 91 8.51 -7.77 7.26
N LYS A 92 8.81 -6.78 8.11
CA LYS A 92 7.80 -5.99 8.83
C LYS A 92 6.86 -5.26 7.86
N VAL A 93 7.42 -4.56 6.87
CA VAL A 93 6.62 -3.70 5.99
C VAL A 93 5.91 -4.50 4.89
N ASN A 94 6.59 -5.45 4.23
CA ASN A 94 6.00 -6.12 3.07
C ASN A 94 5.18 -7.36 3.43
N PHE A 95 5.38 -7.97 4.61
CA PHE A 95 4.63 -9.16 5.04
C PHE A 95 3.74 -8.88 6.25
N GLU A 96 4.32 -8.47 7.39
CA GLU A 96 3.55 -8.34 8.63
C GLU A 96 2.50 -7.25 8.52
N ALA A 97 2.86 -6.07 8.01
CA ALA A 97 1.93 -4.97 7.81
C ALA A 97 0.82 -5.33 6.81
N LEU A 98 1.15 -6.06 5.74
CA LEU A 98 0.16 -6.55 4.79
C LEU A 98 -0.83 -7.52 5.45
N TYR A 99 -0.33 -8.46 6.26
CA TYR A 99 -1.15 -9.36 7.05
C TYR A 99 -2.07 -8.59 8.01
N THR A 100 -1.55 -7.58 8.70
CA THR A 100 -2.35 -6.70 9.56
C THR A 100 -3.45 -5.99 8.78
N ILE A 101 -3.17 -5.47 7.57
CA ILE A 101 -4.18 -4.86 6.70
C ILE A 101 -5.28 -5.87 6.37
N PHE A 102 -4.95 -7.11 6.03
CA PHE A 102 -5.96 -8.14 5.74
C PHE A 102 -6.81 -8.50 6.96
N GLU A 103 -6.19 -8.79 8.10
CA GLU A 103 -6.93 -9.15 9.32
C GLU A 103 -7.84 -8.01 9.79
N THR A 104 -7.34 -6.77 9.70
CA THR A 104 -8.12 -5.57 10.06
C THR A 104 -9.24 -5.35 9.04
N SER A 105 -8.98 -5.57 7.75
CA SER A 105 -9.99 -5.48 6.69
C SER A 105 -11.16 -6.43 6.93
N VAL A 106 -10.88 -7.69 7.27
CA VAL A 106 -11.91 -8.69 7.62
C VAL A 106 -12.68 -8.25 8.87
N LYS A 107 -11.97 -7.79 9.91
CA LYS A 107 -12.57 -7.37 11.18
C LYS A 107 -13.54 -6.19 11.04
N TYR A 108 -13.23 -5.22 10.19
CA TYR A 108 -14.02 -3.99 10.03
C TYR A 108 -14.85 -3.92 8.75
N GLY A 109 -14.89 -5.00 7.95
CA GLY A 109 -15.75 -5.07 6.77
C GLY A 109 -15.27 -4.21 5.60
N VAL A 110 -13.96 -4.14 5.38
CA VAL A 110 -13.38 -3.55 4.16
C VAL A 110 -13.65 -4.50 3.00
N ASP A 111 -14.39 -4.04 1.99
CA ASP A 111 -14.81 -4.85 0.84
C ASP A 111 -13.68 -5.15 -0.14
N LYS A 112 -12.68 -4.27 -0.22
CA LYS A 112 -11.61 -4.39 -1.23
C LYS A 112 -10.26 -3.91 -0.74
N VAL A 113 -9.24 -4.74 -0.95
CA VAL A 113 -7.83 -4.37 -0.77
C VAL A 113 -7.10 -4.51 -2.10
N ILE A 114 -6.44 -3.44 -2.55
CA ILE A 114 -5.64 -3.39 -3.77
C ILE A 114 -4.18 -3.27 -3.36
N ILE A 115 -3.35 -4.18 -3.86
CA ILE A 115 -1.91 -4.22 -3.57
C ILE A 115 -1.17 -4.26 -4.91
N PRO A 116 -0.26 -3.31 -5.18
CA PRO A 116 0.60 -3.39 -6.34
C PRO A 116 1.68 -4.46 -6.11
N SER A 117 1.62 -5.51 -6.92
CA SER A 117 2.70 -6.49 -7.05
C SER A 117 3.82 -5.94 -7.95
N SER A 118 4.78 -6.77 -8.34
CA SER A 118 5.93 -6.38 -9.16
C SER A 118 6.39 -7.51 -10.06
N ILE A 119 7.02 -7.18 -11.20
CA ILE A 119 7.70 -8.17 -12.04
C ILE A 119 8.77 -8.96 -11.26
N GLY A 120 9.27 -8.41 -10.14
CA GLY A 120 10.18 -9.09 -9.23
C GLY A 120 9.62 -10.40 -8.63
N ALA A 121 8.30 -10.59 -8.59
CA ALA A 121 7.66 -11.83 -8.16
C ALA A 121 7.93 -13.00 -9.13
N PHE A 122 8.18 -12.72 -10.41
CA PHE A 122 8.40 -13.76 -11.41
C PHE A 122 9.85 -14.26 -11.45
N GLY A 123 10.82 -13.41 -11.13
CA GLY A 123 12.24 -13.76 -11.06
C GLY A 123 13.01 -13.55 -12.38
N LEU A 124 14.30 -13.90 -12.39
CA LEU A 124 15.21 -13.60 -13.51
C LEU A 124 14.97 -14.45 -14.76
N ASP A 125 14.42 -15.66 -14.60
CA ASP A 125 14.17 -16.59 -15.70
C ASP A 125 12.85 -16.28 -16.45
N THR A 126 12.19 -15.18 -16.10
CA THR A 126 10.92 -14.73 -16.66
C THR A 126 11.09 -14.30 -18.12
N PRO A 127 10.18 -14.68 -19.04
CA PRO A 127 10.22 -14.20 -20.41
C PRO A 127 10.08 -12.67 -20.47
N ALA A 128 10.66 -12.05 -21.51
CA ALA A 128 10.64 -10.60 -21.69
C ALA A 128 9.23 -9.99 -21.72
N VAL A 129 8.26 -10.76 -22.21
CA VAL A 129 6.83 -10.51 -22.02
C VAL A 129 6.32 -11.63 -21.14
N ALA A 130 5.89 -11.30 -19.92
CA ALA A 130 5.40 -12.25 -18.94
C ALA A 130 3.87 -12.28 -18.94
N PRO A 131 3.23 -13.34 -19.46
CA PRO A 131 1.82 -13.62 -19.19
C PRO A 131 1.54 -13.71 -17.69
N ASN A 132 0.30 -13.45 -17.27
CA ASN A 132 -0.11 -13.52 -15.86
C ASN A 132 0.00 -14.94 -15.26
N ASP A 133 -0.03 -15.98 -16.08
CA ASP A 133 0.13 -17.39 -15.70
C ASP A 133 1.59 -17.88 -15.78
N THR A 134 2.54 -16.97 -15.99
CA THR A 134 3.98 -17.27 -15.91
C THR A 134 4.34 -17.78 -14.52
N LEU A 135 5.14 -18.85 -14.46
CA LEU A 135 5.58 -19.42 -13.20
C LEU A 135 6.41 -18.40 -12.40
N GLN A 136 6.00 -18.16 -11.15
CA GLN A 136 6.70 -17.25 -10.25
C GLN A 136 7.87 -17.96 -9.55
N ARG A 137 9.08 -17.43 -9.73
CA ARG A 137 10.32 -17.93 -9.10
C ARG A 137 11.18 -16.75 -8.60
N PRO A 138 10.69 -15.97 -7.63
CA PRO A 138 11.44 -14.83 -7.13
C PRO A 138 12.72 -15.30 -6.45
N ASN A 139 13.81 -14.56 -6.63
CA ASN A 139 15.12 -14.84 -6.05
C ASN A 139 15.60 -13.72 -5.09
N THR A 140 14.70 -12.81 -4.73
CA THR A 140 14.93 -11.68 -3.82
C THR A 140 13.86 -11.65 -2.74
N ILE A 141 14.16 -11.10 -1.56
CA ILE A 141 13.20 -10.88 -0.47
C ILE A 141 12.08 -9.97 -0.92
N TYR A 142 12.40 -8.93 -1.68
CA TYR A 142 11.37 -8.07 -2.28
C TYR A 142 10.45 -8.88 -3.20
N GLY A 143 10.99 -9.68 -4.11
CA GLY A 143 10.19 -10.51 -5.02
C GLY A 143 9.32 -11.52 -4.30
N ILE A 144 9.83 -12.15 -3.23
CA ILE A 144 9.05 -13.09 -2.39
C ILE A 144 7.89 -12.37 -1.66
N SER A 145 8.04 -11.08 -1.39
CA SER A 145 7.05 -10.27 -0.68
C SER A 145 5.96 -9.64 -1.55
N LYS A 146 5.98 -9.90 -2.86
CA LYS A 146 5.08 -9.33 -3.86
C LYS A 146 4.27 -10.39 -4.57
#